data_AF-A0A380DX01-F1
#
_entry.id   AF-A0A380DX01-F1
#
_cell.length_a   1.000
_cell.length_b   1.000
_cell.length_c   1.000
_cell.angle_alpha   90.00
_cell.angle_beta   90.00
_cell.angle_gamma   90.00
#
_symmetry.space_group_name_H-M   'P 1'
#
loop_
_entity.id
_entity.type
_entity.pdbx_description
1 polymer ?
#
loop_
_entity_poly.entity_id
_entity_poly.type
_entity_poly.pdbx_seq_one_letter_code
_entity_poly.pdbx_strand_id
1 'polypeptide(L)'
;MLYILCGIRASAIYLQDNHIADIAKAATETATFATLQHYPLGFVLSLITLLVIMIFFVTSADSATYVLGMLSSSGDINPKSFVKVSWGIIMALLQSS
;
A
#
# COMPACT_ATOMS: atom_id res chain seq x y z
N MET A 1 4.63 -9.92 0.79
CA MET A 1 3.99 -8.62 1.07
C MET A 1 3.41 -8.55 2.49
N LEU A 2 2.36 -9.33 2.77
CA LEU A 2 1.69 -9.35 4.09
C LEU A 2 2.64 -9.70 5.25
N TYR A 3 3.57 -10.63 5.01
CA TYR A 3 4.56 -11.06 5.99
C TYR A 3 5.54 -9.95 6.38
N ILE A 4 5.93 -9.10 5.43
CA ILE A 4 6.83 -7.96 5.65
C ILE A 4 6.11 -6.89 6.49
N LEU A 5 4.85 -6.56 6.18
CA LEU A 5 4.07 -5.62 6.98
C LEU A 5 3.82 -6.14 8.41
N CYS A 6 3.56 -7.44 8.55
CA CYS A 6 3.41 -8.07 9.87
C CYS A 6 4.71 -7.97 10.69
N GLY A 7 5.86 -8.23 10.06
CA GLY A 7 7.18 -8.08 10.69
C GLY A 7 7.44 -6.65 11.17
N ILE A 8 7.21 -5.65 10.33
CA ILE A 8 7.41 -4.23 10.69
C ILE A 8 6.49 -3.84 11.85
N ARG A 9 5.23 -4.29 11.84
CA ARG A 9 4.27 -4.02 12.91
C ARG A 9 4.68 -4.68 14.23
N ALA A 10 5.18 -5.91 14.20
CA ALA A 10 5.69 -6.58 15.39
C ALA A 10 6.91 -5.86 15.96
N SER A 11 7.84 -5.41 15.10
CA SER A 11 8.99 -4.60 15.52
C SER A 11 8.57 -3.25 16.12
N ALA A 12 7.53 -2.61 15.57
CA ALA A 12 6.99 -1.36 16.11
C ALA A 12 6.48 -1.53 17.54
N ILE A 13 5.72 -2.60 17.79
CA ILE A 13 5.19 -2.93 19.13
C ILE A 13 6.35 -3.24 20.08
N TYR A 14 7.37 -3.96 19.63
CA TYR A 14 8.56 -4.25 20.43
C TYR A 14 9.31 -2.96 20.84
N LEU A 15 9.48 -2.00 19.93
CA LEU A 15 10.13 -0.71 20.24
C LEU A 15 9.30 0.15 21.22
N GLN A 16 7.97 0.09 21.10
CA GLN A 16 7.04 0.78 22.00
C GLN A 16 7.05 0.15 23.40
N ASP A 17 7.01 -1.18 23.49
CA ASP A 17 7.05 -1.95 24.74
C ASP A 17 8.32 -1.67 25.55
N ASN A 18 9.46 -1.64 24.86
CA ASN A 18 10.76 -1.30 25.46
C ASN A 18 10.95 0.21 25.72
N HIS A 19 9.93 1.05 25.52
CA HIS A 19 9.96 2.52 25.72
C HIS A 19 11.10 3.24 24.96
N ILE A 20 11.60 2.64 23.88
CA ILE A 20 12.73 3.17 23.09
C ILE A 20 12.26 4.21 22.06
N ALA A 21 11.00 4.08 21.62
CA ALA A 21 10.38 4.96 20.65
C ALA A 21 8.88 5.10 20.91
N ASP A 22 8.38 6.34 20.95
CA ASP A 22 6.95 6.63 21.06
C ASP A 22 6.31 6.63 19.66
N ILE A 23 6.08 5.44 19.12
CA ILE A 23 5.45 5.25 17.81
C ILE A 23 3.95 5.61 17.87
N ALA A 24 3.32 5.47 19.04
CA ALA A 24 1.91 5.76 19.29
C ALA A 24 1.54 7.25 19.12
N LYS A 25 2.49 8.17 19.30
CA LYS A 25 2.30 9.59 18.98
C LYS A 25 2.45 9.91 17.49
N ALA A 26 3.07 9.04 16.71
CA ALA A 26 3.18 9.23 15.26
C ALA A 26 1.82 8.97 14.61
N ALA A 27 1.49 9.74 13.57
CA ALA A 27 0.30 9.49 12.78
C ALA A 27 0.37 8.08 12.17
N THR A 28 -0.78 7.40 12.03
CA THR A 28 -0.83 6.01 11.52
C THR A 28 -0.11 5.84 10.18
N GLU A 29 -0.16 6.87 9.34
CA GLU A 29 0.52 6.94 8.05
C GLU A 29 2.04 7.07 8.15
N THR A 30 2.57 7.69 9.20
CA THR A 30 4.02 7.88 9.43
C THR A 30 4.61 6.89 10.42
N ALA A 31 3.79 6.18 11.20
CA ALA A 31 4.21 5.19 12.19
C ALA A 31 5.13 4.11 11.60
N THR A 32 4.81 3.62 10.40
CA THR A 32 5.64 2.61 9.71
C THR A 32 7.02 3.18 9.37
N PHE A 33 7.09 4.42 8.88
CA PHE A 33 8.35 5.07 8.55
C PHE A 33 9.18 5.43 9.79
N ALA A 34 8.51 5.88 10.86
CA ALA A 34 9.14 6.15 12.15
C ALA A 34 9.83 4.90 12.73
N THR A 35 9.19 3.73 12.63
CA THR A 35 9.78 2.47 13.11
C THR A 35 11.01 2.06 12.29
N LEU A 36 10.99 2.31 10.99
CA LEU A 36 12.11 2.01 10.10
C LEU A 36 13.31 2.92 10.32
N GLN A 37 13.10 4.18 10.74
CA GLN A 37 14.19 5.12 11.04
C GLN A 37 15.06 4.68 12.22
N HIS A 38 14.55 3.84 13.12
CA HIS A 38 15.33 3.28 14.22
C HIS A 38 16.29 2.16 13.80
N TYR A 39 16.23 1.69 12.55
CA TYR A 39 17.17 0.72 12.01
C TYR A 39 18.33 1.42 11.27
N PRO A 40 19.56 0.89 11.33
CA PRO A 40 20.76 1.51 10.72
C PRO A 40 20.70 1.68 9.19
N LEU A 41 19.74 1.04 8.52
CA LEU A 41 19.47 1.19 7.07
C LEU A 41 18.11 1.86 6.79
N GLY A 42 17.53 2.57 7.77
CA GLY A 42 16.16 3.06 7.74
C GLY A 42 15.76 3.86 6.50
N PHE A 43 16.67 4.67 5.95
CA PHE A 43 16.42 5.43 4.72
C PHE A 43 16.18 4.53 3.50
N VAL A 44 16.99 3.48 3.32
CA VAL A 44 16.86 2.53 2.20
C VAL A 44 15.60 1.68 2.38
N LEU A 45 15.34 1.20 3.61
CA LEU A 45 14.12 0.46 3.91
C LEU A 45 12.85 1.31 3.70
N SER A 46 12.89 2.60 4.02
CA SER A 46 11.78 3.53 3.81
C SER A 46 11.45 3.67 2.33
N LEU A 47 12.46 3.80 1.47
CA LEU A 47 12.29 3.86 0.02
C LEU A 47 11.70 2.57 -0.56
N ILE A 48 12.17 1.41 -0.10
CA ILE A 48 11.63 0.10 -0.50
C ILE A 48 10.17 -0.04 -0.03
N THR A 49 9.87 0.42 1.18
CA THR A 49 8.51 0.38 1.75
C THR A 49 7.55 1.24 0.94
N LEU A 50 7.98 2.43 0.51
CA LEU A 50 7.21 3.30 -0.38
C LEU A 50 6.89 2.61 -1.73
N LEU A 51 7.89 1.96 -2.35
CA LEU A 51 7.70 1.18 -3.57
C LEU A 51 6.73 0.02 -3.37
N VAL A 52 6.85 -0.69 -2.25
CA VAL A 52 5.95 -1.78 -1.85
C VAL A 52 4.51 -1.31 -1.71
N ILE A 53 4.28 -0.16 -1.05
CA ILE A 53 2.94 0.44 -0.91
C ILE A 53 2.38 0.78 -2.29
N MET A 54 3.18 1.37 -3.18
CA MET A 54 2.77 1.67 -4.55
C MET A 54 2.36 0.40 -5.31
N ILE A 55 3.18 -0.64 -5.27
CA ILE A 55 2.89 -1.94 -5.92
C ILE A 55 1.63 -2.57 -5.33
N PHE A 56 1.41 -2.46 -4.02
CA PHE A 56 0.20 -2.93 -3.36
C PHE A 56 -1.04 -2.21 -3.87
N PHE A 57 -0.95 -0.88 -4.02
CA PHE A 57 -2.05 -0.08 -4.56
C PHE A 57 -2.37 -0.46 -6.00
N VAL A 58 -1.35 -0.66 -6.85
CA VAL A 58 -1.52 -1.14 -8.23
C VAL A 58 -2.11 -2.55 -8.27
N THR A 59 -1.65 -3.47 -7.41
CA THR A 59 -2.20 -4.84 -7.34
C THR A 59 -3.63 -4.86 -6.84
N SER A 60 -3.97 -3.98 -5.88
CA SER A 60 -5.33 -3.80 -5.38
C SER A 60 -6.24 -3.23 -6.47
N ALA A 61 -5.74 -2.28 -7.26
CA ALA A 61 -6.43 -1.70 -8.41
C ALA A 61 -6.67 -2.74 -9.52
N ASP A 62 -5.65 -3.53 -9.84
CA ASP A 62 -5.71 -4.61 -10.82
C ASP A 62 -6.72 -5.69 -10.40
N SER A 63 -6.72 -6.09 -9.13
CA SER A 63 -7.70 -7.05 -8.57
C SER A 63 -9.13 -6.51 -8.63
N ALA A 64 -9.35 -5.23 -8.31
CA ALA A 64 -10.67 -4.60 -8.42
C ALA A 64 -11.14 -4.55 -9.88
N THR A 65 -10.24 -4.21 -10.81
CA THR A 65 -10.52 -4.16 -12.25
C THR A 65 -10.78 -5.55 -12.82
N TYR A 66 -10.11 -6.59 -12.32
CA TYR A 66 -10.37 -7.99 -12.67
C TYR A 66 -11.78 -8.44 -12.26
N VAL A 67 -12.20 -8.15 -11.03
CA VAL A 67 -13.55 -8.49 -10.52
C VAL A 67 -14.63 -7.72 -11.28
N LEU A 68 -14.43 -6.42 -11.52
CA LEU A 68 -15.34 -5.59 -12.31
C LEU A 68 -15.37 -5.98 -13.79
N GLY A 69 -14.24 -6.40 -14.36
CA GLY A 69 -14.15 -6.94 -15.71
C GLY A 69 -14.91 -8.25 -15.88
N MET A 70 -14.86 -9.14 -14.88
CA MET A 70 -15.67 -10.37 -14.87
C MET A 70 -17.16 -10.12 -14.70
N LEU A 71 -17.55 -9.08 -13.95
CA LEU A 71 -18.96 -8.68 -13.81
C LEU A 71 -19.50 -7.92 -15.03
N SER A 72 -18.63 -7.19 -15.75
CA SER A 72 -19.02 -6.32 -16.87
C SER A 72 -18.86 -6.99 -18.25
N SER A 73 -18.15 -8.11 -18.36
CA SER A 73 -17.95 -8.83 -19.62
C SER A 73 -18.50 -10.25 -19.49
N SER A 74 -19.73 -10.46 -19.98
CA SER A 74 -20.29 -11.79 -20.26
C SER A 74 -19.51 -12.52 -21.37
N GLY A 75 -18.21 -12.75 -21.18
CA GLY A 75 -17.39 -13.59 -22.05
C GLY A 75 -16.97 -12.98 -23.39
N ASP A 76 -16.77 -11.66 -23.52
CA ASP A 76 -16.10 -11.09 -24.70
C ASP A 76 -14.65 -10.66 -24.42
N ILE A 77 -13.75 -11.17 -25.26
CA ILE A 77 -12.29 -11.13 -25.15
C ILE A 77 -11.66 -9.82 -25.66
N ASN A 78 -12.46 -8.81 -26.01
CA ASN A 78 -11.95 -7.51 -26.50
C ASN A 78 -12.77 -6.28 -26.03
N PRO A 79 -12.69 -5.83 -24.77
CA PRO A 79 -13.16 -4.50 -24.43
C PRO A 79 -12.03 -3.47 -24.52
N LYS A 80 -12.24 -2.55 -25.47
CA LYS A 80 -11.44 -1.37 -25.83
C LYS A 80 -10.92 -0.60 -24.60
N SER A 81 -9.71 -0.02 -24.72
CA SER A 81 -8.98 0.83 -23.76
C SER A 81 -9.79 1.85 -22.94
N PHE A 82 -11.04 2.14 -23.31
CA PHE A 82 -11.94 3.06 -22.64
C PHE A 82 -12.26 2.68 -21.18
N VAL A 83 -12.39 1.38 -20.87
CA VAL A 83 -12.66 0.91 -19.49
C VAL A 83 -11.43 1.11 -18.59
N LYS A 84 -10.22 0.91 -19.12
CA LYS A 84 -8.97 1.18 -18.38
C LYS A 84 -8.80 2.67 -18.07
N VAL A 85 -9.20 3.55 -19.00
CA VAL A 85 -9.13 5.01 -18.82
C VAL A 85 -10.20 5.52 -17.84
N SER A 86 -11.44 5.01 -17.91
CA SER A 86 -12.50 5.42 -16.98
C SER A 86 -12.18 5.02 -15.53
N TRP A 87 -11.67 3.81 -15.31
CA TRP A 87 -11.23 3.37 -13.99
C TRP A 87 -9.96 4.08 -13.52
N GLY A 88 -9.03 4.39 -14.43
CA GLY A 88 -7.87 5.23 -14.11
C GLY A 88 -8.24 6.63 -13.63
N ILE A 89 -9.27 7.24 -14.23
CA ILE A 89 -9.81 8.55 -13.80
C ILE A 89 -10.48 8.47 -12.43
N ILE A 90 -11.25 7.41 -12.16
CA ILE A 90 -11.89 7.20 -10.84
C ILE A 90 -10.83 7.04 -9.74
N MET A 91 -9.77 6.28 -9.99
CA MET A 91 -8.67 6.12 -9.04
C MET A 91 -7.90 7.43 -8.81
N ALA A 92 -7.69 8.23 -9.85
CA ALA A 92 -7.05 9.55 -9.74
C ALA A 92 -7.90 10.53 -8.91
N LEU A 93 -9.22 10.49 -9.04
CA LEU A 93 -10.15 11.35 -8.30
C LEU A 93 -10.33 10.92 -6.84
N LEU A 94 -10.29 9.62 -6.55
CA LEU A 94 -10.33 9.11 -5.18
C LEU A 94 -9.05 9.44 -4.40
N GLN A 95 -7.90 9.50 -5.07
CA GLN A 95 -6.61 9.83 -4.47
C GLN A 95 -6.50 11.32 -4.07
N SER A 96 -7.29 12.21 -4.68
CA SER A 96 -7.20 13.66 -4.46
C SER A 96 -8.01 14.18 -3.26
N SER A 97 -8.64 13.31 -2.47
CA SER A 97 -9.48 13.67 -1.30
C SER A 97 -8.95 12.98 -0.04
#